data_AF-A0A8T5L2J4-F1
#
_entry.id   AF-A0A8T5L2J4-F1
#
_cell.length_a   1.000
_cell.length_b   1.000
_cell.length_c   1.000
_cell.angle_alpha   90.00
_cell.angle_beta   90.00
_cell.angle_gamma   90.00
#
_symmetry.space_group_name_H-M   'P 1'
#
loop_
_entity.id
_entity.type
_entity.pdbx_description
1 polymer ?
#
loop_
_entity_poly.entity_id
_entity_poly.type
_entity_poly.pdbx_seq_one_letter_code
_entity_poly.pdbx_strand_id
1 'polypeptide(L)' 'NGTDIPARMRIRTPSFINLVEGLPLVLKGAQLADLPVIVASFDPCFSCCDRVAVVDEKSGNKQVFNETELRRYLER' A
#
# COMPACT_ATOMS: atom_id res chain seq x y z
N ASN A 1 22.88 14.09 -9.92
CA ASN A 1 24.13 13.32 -9.99
C ASN A 1 24.78 13.35 -11.39
N GLY A 2 24.23 14.10 -12.37
CA GLY A 2 24.81 14.13 -13.73
C GLY A 2 24.72 12.81 -14.50
N THR A 3 23.98 11.84 -13.97
CA THR A 3 23.77 10.50 -14.52
C THR A 3 22.45 10.44 -15.28
N ASP A 4 22.37 9.52 -16.23
CA ASP A 4 21.16 9.23 -17.02
C ASP A 4 20.08 8.50 -16.19
N ILE A 5 20.41 8.16 -14.94
CA ILE A 5 19.54 7.46 -13.98
C ILE A 5 18.94 8.48 -13.00
N PRO A 6 17.62 8.42 -12.74
CA PRO A 6 17.00 9.28 -11.74
C PRO A 6 17.52 8.94 -10.34
N ALA A 7 17.96 9.97 -9.60
CA ALA A 7 18.46 9.79 -8.23
C ALA A 7 17.36 9.32 -7.25
N ARG A 8 16.08 9.56 -7.56
CA ARG A 8 14.92 9.07 -6.81
C ARG A 8 13.69 9.09 -7.69
N MET A 9 12.87 8.04 -7.61
CA MET A 9 11.54 8.00 -8.23
C MET A 9 10.49 7.71 -7.15
N ARG A 10 9.50 8.59 -7.00
CA ARG A 10 8.38 8.40 -6.09
C ARG A 10 7.09 8.45 -6.90
N ILE A 11 6.48 7.30 -7.10
CA ILE A 11 5.20 7.18 -7.78
C ILE A 11 4.09 7.30 -6.74
N ARG A 12 3.13 8.21 -6.95
CA ARG A 12 1.92 8.32 -6.13
C ARG A 12 0.77 7.73 -6.93
N THR A 13 0.34 6.54 -6.56
CA THR A 13 -0.75 5.86 -7.26
C THR A 13 -2.11 6.45 -6.88
N PRO A 14 -3.06 6.50 -7.83
CA PRO A 14 -4.39 7.08 -7.58
C PRO A 14 -5.16 6.29 -6.53
N SER A 15 -5.06 4.96 -6.55
CA SER A 15 -5.71 4.06 -5.58
C SER A 15 -5.29 4.35 -4.14
N PHE A 16 -4.06 4.81 -3.88
CA PHE A 16 -3.62 5.16 -2.51
C PHE A 16 -4.44 6.31 -1.92
N ILE A 17 -4.67 7.38 -2.68
CA ILE A 17 -5.46 8.53 -2.20
C ILE A 17 -6.93 8.13 -2.06
N ASN A 18 -7.45 7.43 -3.06
CA ASN A 18 -8.84 7.00 -3.09
C ASN A 18 -9.18 6.10 -1.89
N LEU A 19 -8.28 5.17 -1.53
CA LEU A 19 -8.47 4.27 -0.40
C LEU A 19 -8.24 4.94 0.96
N VAL A 20 -7.19 5.75 1.11
CA VAL A 20 -6.82 6.32 2.43
C VAL A 20 -7.69 7.52 2.80
N GLU A 21 -7.99 8.39 1.84
CA GLU A 21 -8.72 9.64 2.09
C GLU A 21 -10.18 9.57 1.63
N GLY A 22 -10.45 8.95 0.48
CA GLY A 22 -11.79 8.92 -0.12
C GLY A 22 -12.74 7.91 0.53
N LEU A 23 -12.26 6.68 0.74
CA LEU A 23 -13.09 5.60 1.26
C LEU A 23 -13.68 5.90 2.65
N PRO A 24 -12.95 6.47 3.64
CA PRO A 24 -13.54 6.80 4.95
C PRO A 24 -14.65 7.83 4.89
N LEU A 25 -14.62 8.74 3.89
CA LEU A 25 -15.68 9.74 3.72
C LEU A 25 -16.97 9.11 3.20
N VAL A 26 -16.87 8.15 2.29
CA VAL A 26 -18.03 7.44 1.71
C VAL A 26 -18.60 6.41 2.68
N LEU A 27 -17.74 5.78 3.49
CA LEU A 27 -18.20 4.80 4.49
C LEU A 27 -18.91 5.43 5.70
N LYS A 28 -18.79 6.75 5.91
CA LYS A 28 -19.51 7.43 6.99
C LYS A 28 -21.01 7.38 6.73
N GLY A 29 -21.72 6.60 7.56
CA GLY A 29 -23.17 6.44 7.48
C GLY A 29 -23.65 5.33 6.55
N ALA A 30 -22.73 4.62 5.88
CA ALA A 30 -23.07 3.44 5.09
C ALA A 30 -23.35 2.22 5.99
N GLN A 31 -24.19 1.29 5.53
CA GLN A 31 -24.42 0.05 6.25
C GLN A 31 -23.24 -0.91 6.04
N LEU A 32 -23.00 -1.81 7.00
CA LEU A 32 -21.93 -2.81 6.89
C LEU A 32 -22.10 -3.71 5.65
N ALA A 33 -23.34 -3.95 5.22
CA ALA A 33 -23.65 -4.73 4.02
C ALA A 33 -23.19 -4.05 2.72
N ASP A 34 -23.08 -2.72 2.70
CA ASP A 34 -22.67 -1.95 1.51
C ASP A 34 -21.15 -1.88 1.36
N LEU A 35 -20.39 -2.23 2.42
CA LEU A 35 -18.94 -2.17 2.46
C LEU A 35 -18.28 -2.85 1.25
N PRO A 36 -18.62 -4.10 0.87
CA PRO A 36 -17.96 -4.77 -0.24
C PRO A 36 -18.21 -4.09 -1.58
N VAL A 37 -19.41 -3.56 -1.81
CA VAL A 37 -19.79 -2.89 -3.05
C VAL A 37 -19.09 -1.54 -3.17
N ILE A 38 -19.08 -0.76 -2.07
CA ILE A 38 -18.38 0.53 -2.01
C ILE A 38 -16.89 0.31 -2.24
N VAL A 39 -16.26 -0.63 -1.54
CA VAL A 39 -14.83 -0.91 -1.70
C VAL A 39 -14.50 -1.39 -3.11
N ALA A 40 -15.30 -2.29 -3.70
CA ALA A 40 -15.09 -2.77 -5.06
C ALA A 40 -15.19 -1.63 -6.09
N SER A 41 -16.08 -0.65 -5.88
CA SER A 41 -16.23 0.50 -6.78
C SER A 41 -15.01 1.43 -6.81
N PHE A 42 -14.18 1.40 -5.75
CA PHE A 42 -12.94 2.18 -5.66
C PHE A 42 -11.75 1.50 -6.37
N ASP A 43 -11.92 0.28 -6.88
CA ASP A 43 -10.87 -0.54 -7.50
C ASP A 43 -9.58 -0.61 -6.65
N PRO A 44 -9.60 -1.37 -5.54
CA PRO A 44 -8.49 -1.40 -4.60
C PRO A 44 -7.33 -2.24 -5.16
N CYS A 45 -6.53 -1.65 -6.04
CA CYS A 45 -5.30 -2.28 -6.49
C CYS A 45 -4.19 -2.15 -5.43
N PHE A 46 -4.08 -3.17 -4.57
CA PHE A 46 -3.05 -3.23 -3.52
C PHE A 46 -1.64 -3.33 -4.10
N SER A 47 -1.46 -4.00 -5.24
CA SER A 47 -0.17 -4.08 -5.93
C SER A 47 0.39 -2.70 -6.32
N CYS A 48 -0.48 -1.75 -6.66
CA CYS A 48 -0.11 -0.36 -6.94
C CYS A 48 0.04 0.50 -5.67
N CYS A 49 -0.49 0.06 -4.53
CA CYS A 49 -0.46 0.81 -3.27
C CYS A 49 0.63 0.32 -2.31
N ASP A 50 1.26 -0.82 -2.60
CA ASP A 50 1.98 -1.55 -1.58
C ASP A 50 3.33 -0.95 -1.22
N ARG A 51 3.51 -0.82 0.09
CA ARG A 51 4.80 -0.69 0.77
C ARG A 51 4.88 -1.89 1.69
N VAL A 52 5.74 -2.84 1.36
CA VAL A 52 5.78 -4.13 2.06
C VAL A 52 6.27 -3.93 3.50
N ALA A 53 5.58 -4.52 4.47
CA ALA A 53 6.04 -4.56 5.85
C ALA A 53 6.09 -6.01 6.31
N VAL A 54 7.26 -6.45 6.80
CA VAL A 54 7.45 -7.77 7.40
C VAL A 54 7.20 -7.63 8.90
N VAL A 55 6.33 -8.50 9.42
CA VAL A 55 6.04 -8.60 10.86
C VAL A 55 6.48 -9.96 11.33
N ASP A 56 7.36 -10.01 12.33
CA ASP A 56 7.70 -11.24 13.03
C ASP A 56 6.59 -11.57 14.03
N GLU A 57 5.91 -12.69 13.82
CA GLU A 57 4.76 -13.13 14.61
C GLU A 57 5.10 -13.31 16.10
N LYS A 58 6.32 -13.75 16.43
CA LYS A 58 6.71 -14.06 17.80
C LYS A 58 7.16 -12.83 18.58
N SER A 59 7.86 -11.93 17.91
CA SER A 59 8.42 -10.72 18.55
C SER A 59 7.52 -9.49 18.40
N GLY A 60 6.52 -9.54 17.50
CA GLY A 60 5.71 -8.38 17.14
C GLY A 60 6.50 -7.28 16.42
N ASN A 61 7.76 -7.55 16.05
CA ASN A 61 8.62 -6.57 15.42
C ASN A 61 8.15 -6.32 13.99
N LYS A 62 7.88 -5.05 13.67
CA LYS A 62 7.38 -4.61 12.37
C LYS A 62 8.44 -3.75 11.68
N GLN A 63 8.90 -4.21 10.53
CA GLN A 63 9.85 -3.51 9.69
C GLN A 63 9.23 -3.23 8.33
N VAL A 64 9.36 -2.00 7.84
CA VAL A 64 8.89 -1.61 6.50
C VAL A 64 10.06 -1.78 5.53
N PHE A 65 9.86 -2.59 4.50
CA PHE A 65 10.88 -2.98 3.54
C PHE A 65 10.69 -2.20 2.25
N ASN A 66 11.80 -1.77 1.65
CA ASN A 66 11.84 -1.45 0.23
C ASN A 66 12.03 -2.73 -0.61
N GLU A 67 11.90 -2.63 -1.94
CA GLU A 67 12.02 -3.79 -2.85
C GLU A 67 13.35 -4.54 -2.66
N THR A 68 14.45 -3.82 -2.53
CA THR A 68 15.80 -4.39 -2.37
C THR A 68 15.95 -5.17 -1.07
N GLU A 69 15.45 -4.60 0.03
CA GLU A 69 15.44 -5.26 1.34
C GLU A 69 14.57 -6.51 1.31
N LEU A 70 13.41 -6.45 0.64
CA LEU A 70 12.49 -7.58 0.56
C LEU A 70 13.09 -8.75 -0.25
N ARG A 71 13.71 -8.45 -1.40
CA ARG A 71 14.41 -9.48 -2.19
C ARG A 71 15.51 -10.14 -1.38
N ARG A 72 16.35 -9.37 -0.70
CA ARG A 72 17.40 -9.90 0.18
C ARG A 72 16.87 -10.76 1.33
N TYR A 73 15.68 -10.43 1.84
CA TYR A 73 15.04 -11.21 2.90
C TYR A 73 14.50 -12.55 2.39
N LEU A 74 13.93 -12.58 1.18
CA LEU A 74 13.38 -13.79 0.55
C LEU A 74 14.46 -14.73 -0.01
N GLU A 75 15.67 -14.23 -0.27
CA GLU A 75 16.82 -15.03 -0.74
C GLU A 75 17.57 -15.77 0.39
N ARG A 76 17.11 -15.66 1.64
CA ARG A 76 17.64 -16.40 2.81
C ARG A 76 16.80 -17.64 3.11
#